data_AF-A0A9P9TSI6-F1
#
_entry.id   AF-A0A9P9TSI6-F1
#
_cell.length_a   1.000
_cell.length_b   1.000
_cell.length_c   1.000
_cell.angle_alpha   90.00
_cell.angle_beta   90.00
_cell.angle_gamma   90.00
#
_symmetry.space_group_name_H-M   'P 1'
#
loop_
_entity.id
_entity.type
_entity.pdbx_description
1 polymer ?
#
loop_
_entity_poly.entity_id
_entity_poly.type
_entity_poly.pdbx_seq_one_letter_code
_entity_poly.pdbx_strand_id
1 'polypeptide(L)'
;MGRGKWTSHLHRAKGEHEVVVALPHMSLDVSYLEANELLYTQNTFSFRGARGITRLCQSLPHAHWQLVRHVHISTLFRTPMKRYLECDQMPENYNSWRHACAVLQTLTHLHSLEIGMVIWNQLRHHDSTPADHDSLLAIFGALMDIKAVKFEIELNIELPTSVKAVLGTTPFTITIHERSFDWETFLLRF
;
A
#
# COMPACT_ATOMS: atom_id res chain seq x y z
N MET A 1 4.81 -33.64 13.62
CA MET A 1 4.42 -32.62 14.61
C MET A 1 5.13 -32.93 15.94
N GLY A 2 6.36 -32.42 16.11
CA GLY A 2 7.13 -32.61 17.35
C GLY A 2 7.04 -31.35 18.22
N ARG A 3 6.44 -31.48 19.41
CA ARG A 3 6.44 -30.41 20.42
C ARG A 3 7.79 -30.46 21.16
N GLY A 4 8.67 -29.50 20.88
CA GLY A 4 9.88 -29.29 21.66
C GLY A 4 9.52 -28.81 23.07
N LYS A 5 9.82 -29.63 24.08
CA LYS A 5 9.81 -29.23 25.49
C LYS A 5 11.04 -28.36 25.74
N TRP A 6 10.83 -27.11 26.09
CA TRP A 6 11.86 -26.24 26.63
C TRP A 6 11.92 -26.48 28.14
N THR A 7 12.96 -27.16 28.61
CA THR A 7 13.28 -27.26 30.04
C THR A 7 14.32 -26.19 30.36
N SER A 8 13.89 -25.08 30.95
CA SER A 8 14.78 -24.08 31.53
C SER A 8 15.35 -24.64 32.84
N HIS A 9 16.61 -25.09 32.82
CA HIS A 9 17.36 -25.39 34.03
C HIS A 9 17.81 -24.09 34.67
N LEU A 10 17.11 -23.68 35.74
CA LEU A 10 17.55 -22.61 36.62
C LEU A 10 18.59 -23.17 37.61
N HIS A 11 19.84 -22.76 37.48
CA HIS A 11 20.88 -23.05 38.45
C HIS A 11 20.61 -22.28 39.75
N ARG A 12 20.42 -23.02 40.85
CA ARG A 12 20.23 -22.50 42.21
C ARG A 12 21.60 -22.22 42.84
N ALA A 13 22.03 -20.96 42.84
CA ALA A 13 23.14 -20.51 43.67
C ALA A 13 22.63 -20.27 45.11
N LYS A 14 23.31 -20.86 46.10
CA LYS A 14 23.11 -20.58 47.53
C LYS A 14 24.04 -19.44 47.92
N GLY A 15 23.50 -18.31 48.32
CA GLY A 15 24.25 -17.19 48.88
C GLY A 15 23.40 -15.93 48.98
N GLU A 16 22.90 -15.68 50.19
CA GLU A 16 22.64 -14.38 50.84
C GLU A 16 22.16 -13.17 50.01
N HIS A 17 20.96 -12.69 50.38
CA HIS A 17 20.31 -11.44 49.97
C HIS A 17 19.99 -11.27 48.47
N GLU A 18 19.08 -12.12 47.99
CA GLU A 18 18.37 -11.88 46.73
C GLU A 18 17.33 -10.75 46.92
N VAL A 19 17.74 -9.50 46.70
CA VAL A 19 16.79 -8.41 46.44
C VAL A 19 16.21 -8.68 45.06
N VAL A 20 15.05 -9.35 45.01
CA VAL A 20 14.24 -9.44 43.80
C VAL A 20 13.72 -8.04 43.51
N VAL A 21 14.48 -7.26 42.76
CA VAL A 21 13.98 -6.05 42.13
C VAL A 21 13.00 -6.53 41.06
N ALA A 22 11.73 -6.66 41.44
CA ALA A 22 10.64 -6.71 40.50
C ALA A 22 10.70 -5.39 39.71
N LEU A 23 11.36 -5.42 38.56
CA LEU A 23 11.29 -4.33 37.61
C LEU A 23 9.81 -4.07 37.34
N PRO A 24 9.30 -2.85 37.55
CA PRO A 24 7.91 -2.54 37.30
C PRO A 24 7.67 -2.72 35.80
N HIS A 25 7.07 -3.87 35.45
CA HIS A 25 6.75 -4.26 34.08
C HIS A 25 5.78 -3.28 33.38
N MET A 26 5.26 -2.29 34.11
CA MET A 26 4.21 -1.36 33.69
C MET A 26 4.73 -0.07 33.02
N SER A 27 6.01 0.31 33.16
CA SER A 27 6.51 1.56 32.56
C SER A 27 6.96 1.40 31.09
N LEU A 28 7.28 0.18 30.66
CA LEU A 28 7.61 -0.10 29.25
C LEU A 28 6.37 -0.18 28.36
N ASP A 29 5.27 -0.70 28.88
CA ASP A 29 4.06 -0.94 28.08
C ASP A 29 3.38 0.37 27.65
N VAL A 30 3.38 1.39 28.53
CA VAL A 30 2.78 2.70 28.22
C VAL A 30 3.56 3.43 27.13
N SER A 31 4.89 3.51 27.27
CA SER A 31 5.75 4.17 26.27
C SER A 31 5.73 3.45 24.92
N TYR A 32 5.56 2.13 24.92
CA TYR A 32 5.47 1.35 23.69
C TYR A 32 4.15 1.57 22.95
N LEU A 33 3.03 1.64 23.67
CA LEU A 33 1.73 1.93 23.06
C LEU A 33 1.67 3.34 22.48
N GLU A 34 2.19 4.34 23.20
CA GLU A 34 2.27 5.72 22.71
C GLU A 34 3.17 5.83 21.47
N ALA A 35 4.34 5.18 21.50
CA ALA A 35 5.25 5.15 20.35
C ALA A 35 4.61 4.47 19.13
N ASN A 36 3.86 3.38 19.33
CA ASN A 36 3.13 2.71 18.25
C ASN A 36 2.04 3.60 17.66
N GLU A 37 1.25 4.27 18.49
CA GLU A 37 0.23 5.18 18.01
C GLU A 37 0.85 6.26 17.12
N LEU A 38 1.89 6.94 17.61
CA LEU A 38 2.62 7.95 16.84
C LEU A 38 3.21 7.39 15.54
N LEU A 39 3.76 6.17 15.57
CA LEU A 39 4.31 5.50 14.39
C LEU A 39 3.26 5.38 13.28
N TYR A 40 2.05 4.92 13.58
CA TYR A 40 1.04 4.69 12.56
C TYR A 40 0.23 5.93 12.19
N THR A 41 0.02 6.85 13.13
CA THR A 41 -0.82 8.03 12.88
C THR A 41 -0.07 9.21 12.28
N GLN A 42 1.24 9.36 12.55
CA GLN A 42 2.01 10.54 12.12
C GLN A 42 2.92 10.27 10.90
N ASN A 43 3.15 9.00 10.54
CA ASN A 43 4.03 8.66 9.43
C ASN A 43 3.26 8.35 8.14
N THR A 44 3.90 8.66 7.01
CA THR A 44 3.41 8.27 5.68
C THR A 44 3.97 6.92 5.28
N PHE A 45 3.08 5.93 5.13
CA PHE A 45 3.43 4.60 4.65
C PHE A 45 3.50 4.60 3.13
N SER A 46 4.72 4.46 2.59
CA SER A 46 4.96 4.43 1.16
C SER A 46 5.02 3.01 0.63
N PHE A 47 4.21 2.72 -0.40
CA PHE A 47 4.16 1.42 -1.06
C PHE A 47 4.51 1.53 -2.53
N ARG A 48 5.12 0.45 -3.04
CA ARG A 48 5.32 0.25 -4.47
C ARG A 48 4.33 -0.81 -4.95
N GLY A 49 3.26 -0.34 -5.57
CA GLY A 49 2.14 -1.15 -6.06
C GLY A 49 1.35 -1.92 -4.98
N ALA A 50 0.44 -2.78 -5.44
CA ALA A 50 -0.53 -3.50 -4.62
C ALA A 50 0.08 -4.51 -3.66
N ARG A 51 1.21 -5.13 -4.05
CA ARG A 51 1.85 -6.20 -3.30
C ARG A 51 2.33 -5.74 -1.93
N GLY A 52 2.88 -4.53 -1.84
CA GLY A 52 3.36 -3.96 -0.58
C GLY A 52 2.23 -3.76 0.43
N ILE A 53 1.11 -3.21 -0.04
CA ILE A 53 -0.09 -2.95 0.77
C ILE A 53 -0.64 -4.25 1.35
N THR A 54 -0.87 -5.23 0.47
CA THR A 54 -1.45 -6.52 0.84
C THR A 54 -0.56 -7.24 1.86
N ARG A 55 0.76 -7.24 1.64
CA ARG A 55 1.72 -7.87 2.56
C ARG A 55 1.75 -7.19 3.92
N LEU A 56 1.78 -5.86 3.96
CA LEU A 56 1.80 -5.16 5.24
C LEU A 56 0.53 -5.42 6.03
N CYS A 57 -0.64 -5.35 5.38
CA CYS A 57 -1.92 -5.66 6.02
C CYS A 57 -1.97 -7.09 6.58
N GLN A 58 -1.36 -8.06 5.91
CA GLN A 58 -1.30 -9.45 6.39
C GLN A 58 -0.32 -9.65 7.55
N SER A 59 0.76 -8.86 7.59
CA SER A 59 1.79 -8.95 8.63
C SER A 59 1.44 -8.18 9.91
N LEU A 60 0.57 -7.17 9.83
CA LEU A 60 0.18 -6.37 10.98
C LEU A 60 -1.06 -6.94 11.69
N PRO A 61 -1.11 -6.89 13.03
CA PRO A 61 -2.36 -7.06 13.74
C PRO A 61 -3.42 -6.08 13.23
N HIS A 62 -4.68 -6.52 13.14
CA HIS A 62 -5.76 -5.70 12.61
C HIS A 62 -5.87 -4.33 13.31
N ALA A 63 -5.69 -4.31 14.63
CA ALA A 63 -5.72 -3.07 15.41
C ALA A 63 -4.66 -2.05 14.95
N HIS A 64 -3.44 -2.50 14.62
CA HIS A 64 -2.37 -1.61 14.15
C HIS A 64 -2.60 -1.15 12.71
N TRP A 65 -3.14 -2.02 11.86
CA TRP A 65 -3.53 -1.62 10.50
C TRP A 65 -4.53 -0.45 10.54
N GLN A 66 -5.53 -0.53 11.42
CA GLN A 66 -6.54 0.53 11.60
C GLN A 66 -5.97 1.86 12.14
N LEU A 67 -4.72 1.92 12.60
CA LEU A 67 -4.06 3.15 13.03
C LEU A 67 -3.41 3.92 11.87
N VAL A 68 -3.24 3.31 10.69
CA VAL A 68 -2.63 3.96 9.53
C VAL A 68 -3.48 5.17 9.10
N ARG A 69 -2.85 6.34 8.95
CA ARG A 69 -3.53 7.59 8.53
C ARG A 69 -3.06 8.15 7.20
N HIS A 70 -1.82 7.91 6.83
CA HIS A 70 -1.21 8.52 5.65
C HIS A 70 -0.58 7.45 4.78
N VAL A 71 -1.05 7.34 3.54
CA VAL A 71 -0.59 6.32 2.59
C VAL A 71 -0.17 6.99 1.30
N HIS A 72 1.01 6.64 0.82
CA HIS A 72 1.49 7.00 -0.50
C HIS A 72 1.75 5.74 -1.34
N ILE A 73 1.26 5.70 -2.56
CA ILE A 73 1.40 4.54 -3.46
C ILE A 73 2.04 5.02 -4.75
N SER A 74 3.15 4.39 -5.12
CA SER A 74 3.74 4.52 -6.44
C SER A 74 3.48 3.25 -7.25
N THR A 75 2.78 3.36 -8.38
CA THR A 75 2.42 2.20 -9.21
C THR A 75 2.54 2.49 -10.71
N LEU A 76 2.69 1.42 -11.49
CA LEU A 76 2.73 1.48 -12.95
C LEU A 76 1.77 0.45 -13.53
N PHE A 77 0.92 0.91 -14.44
CA PHE A 77 0.05 0.04 -15.24
C PHE A 77 0.51 0.00 -16.69
N ARG A 78 0.50 -1.20 -17.27
CA ARG A 78 0.56 -1.37 -18.72
C ARG A 78 -0.84 -1.52 -19.29
N THR A 79 -1.11 -0.81 -20.39
CA THR A 79 -2.36 -0.83 -21.13
C THR A 79 -2.09 -1.28 -22.58
N PRO A 80 -3.01 -2.05 -23.21
CA PRO A 80 -4.28 -2.54 -22.68
C PRO A 80 -4.16 -3.72 -21.70
N MET A 81 -5.14 -3.87 -20.81
CA MET A 81 -5.22 -4.94 -19.80
C MET A 81 -5.23 -6.33 -20.44
N LYS A 82 -5.80 -6.50 -21.63
CA LYS A 82 -5.90 -7.80 -22.32
C LYS A 82 -4.55 -8.44 -22.62
N ARG A 83 -3.49 -7.64 -22.80
CA ARG A 83 -2.11 -8.12 -23.04
C ARG A 83 -1.38 -8.53 -21.76
N TYR A 84 -2.01 -8.33 -20.60
CA TYR A 84 -1.41 -8.61 -19.30
C TYR A 84 -1.21 -10.12 -19.05
N LEU A 85 -2.05 -10.98 -19.64
CA LEU A 85 -2.04 -12.43 -19.39
C LEU A 85 -0.74 -13.13 -19.84
N GLU A 86 0.13 -12.44 -20.58
CA GLU A 86 1.31 -13.03 -21.22
C GLU A 86 2.64 -12.69 -20.50
N CYS A 87 2.64 -11.88 -19.42
CA CYS A 87 3.88 -11.38 -18.81
C CYS A 87 3.87 -11.40 -17.27
N ASP A 88 4.53 -12.39 -16.67
CA ASP A 88 4.66 -12.56 -15.20
C ASP A 88 5.55 -11.51 -14.51
N GLN A 89 6.34 -10.75 -15.27
CA GLN A 89 7.32 -9.80 -14.72
C GLN A 89 6.75 -8.37 -14.56
N MET A 90 5.43 -8.24 -14.61
CA MET A 90 4.79 -6.93 -14.55
C MET A 90 4.68 -6.37 -13.13
N PRO A 91 4.98 -5.07 -12.93
CA PRO A 91 5.03 -4.50 -11.60
C PRO A 91 3.66 -4.42 -10.92
N GLU A 92 2.58 -4.23 -11.69
CA GLU A 92 1.22 -4.18 -11.16
C GLU A 92 0.26 -5.10 -11.91
N ASN A 93 -0.53 -5.83 -11.15
CA ASN A 93 -1.58 -6.72 -11.64
C ASN A 93 -2.95 -6.11 -11.34
N TYR A 94 -3.87 -6.08 -12.30
CA TYR A 94 -5.20 -5.49 -12.12
C TYR A 94 -6.02 -6.18 -11.01
N ASN A 95 -5.89 -7.50 -10.84
CA ASN A 95 -6.55 -8.23 -9.75
C ASN A 95 -5.90 -7.93 -8.40
N SER A 96 -4.57 -7.90 -8.34
CA SER A 96 -3.85 -7.51 -7.11
C SER A 96 -4.18 -6.07 -6.73
N TRP A 97 -4.27 -5.17 -7.70
CA TRP A 97 -4.68 -3.78 -7.50
C TRP A 97 -6.07 -3.67 -6.90
N ARG A 98 -7.05 -4.37 -7.49
CA ARG A 98 -8.42 -4.42 -6.94
C ARG A 98 -8.41 -4.94 -5.49
N HIS A 99 -7.63 -6.00 -5.22
CA HIS A 99 -7.52 -6.54 -3.87
C HIS A 99 -6.87 -5.56 -2.89
N ALA A 100 -5.79 -4.88 -3.29
CA ALA A 100 -5.16 -3.86 -2.46
C ALA A 100 -6.10 -2.67 -2.21
N CYS A 101 -6.89 -2.25 -3.19
CA CYS A 101 -7.91 -1.23 -3.00
C CYS A 101 -8.96 -1.69 -1.97
N ALA A 102 -9.43 -2.93 -2.05
CA ALA A 102 -10.35 -3.49 -1.05
C ALA A 102 -9.72 -3.52 0.36
N VAL A 103 -8.42 -3.79 0.48
CA VAL A 103 -7.69 -3.69 1.74
C VAL A 103 -7.62 -2.24 2.25
N LEU A 104 -7.34 -1.27 1.37
CA LEU A 104 -7.35 0.15 1.74
C LEU A 104 -8.74 0.63 2.17
N GLN A 105 -9.81 0.13 1.56
CA GLN A 105 -11.19 0.44 1.97
C GLN A 105 -11.50 0.05 3.43
N THR A 106 -10.74 -0.90 3.99
CA THR A 106 -10.89 -1.28 5.41
C THR A 106 -10.35 -0.21 6.37
N LEU A 107 -9.55 0.75 5.90
CA LEU A 107 -9.01 1.83 6.74
C LEU A 107 -10.05 2.93 6.92
N THR A 108 -10.89 2.76 7.94
CA THR A 108 -12.03 3.67 8.21
C THR A 108 -11.63 5.10 8.58
N HIS A 109 -10.39 5.31 9.01
CA HIS A 109 -9.86 6.59 9.46
C HIS A 109 -8.70 7.08 8.59
N LEU A 110 -8.60 6.61 7.34
CA LEU A 110 -7.56 7.07 6.42
C LEU A 110 -7.69 8.59 6.19
N HIS A 111 -6.63 9.32 6.51
CA HIS A 111 -6.63 10.78 6.40
C HIS A 111 -6.15 11.21 5.02
N SER A 112 -4.97 10.76 4.59
CA SER A 112 -4.46 11.05 3.25
C SER A 112 -4.11 9.79 2.47
N LEU A 113 -4.53 9.78 1.20
CA LEU A 113 -4.16 8.81 0.20
C LEU A 113 -3.62 9.53 -1.03
N GLU A 114 -2.35 9.34 -1.31
CA GLU A 114 -1.66 9.91 -2.46
C GLU A 114 -1.21 8.79 -3.38
N ILE A 115 -1.60 8.83 -4.66
CA ILE A 115 -1.27 7.78 -5.63
C ILE A 115 -0.52 8.41 -6.80
N GLY A 116 0.78 8.14 -6.88
CA GLY A 116 1.57 8.40 -8.09
C GLY A 116 1.44 7.23 -9.06
N MET A 117 0.79 7.45 -10.19
CA MET A 117 0.50 6.39 -11.16
C MET A 117 1.03 6.72 -12.55
N VAL A 118 1.82 5.79 -13.09
CA VAL A 118 2.29 5.84 -14.48
C VAL A 118 1.48 4.86 -15.31
N ILE A 119 0.80 5.37 -16.32
CA ILE A 119 0.05 4.57 -17.29
C ILE A 119 0.88 4.50 -18.57
N TRP A 120 1.39 3.29 -18.84
CA TRP A 120 2.14 3.02 -20.05
C TRP A 120 1.26 2.36 -21.10
N ASN A 121 1.04 3.03 -22.22
CA ASN A 121 0.41 2.43 -23.40
C ASN A 121 1.49 1.80 -24.29
N GLN A 122 1.47 0.47 -24.42
CA GLN A 122 2.43 -0.28 -25.25
C GLN A 122 2.28 0.00 -26.75
N LEU A 123 1.12 0.50 -27.20
CA LEU A 123 0.84 0.75 -28.62
C LEU A 123 1.44 2.07 -29.14
N ARG A 124 2.03 2.87 -28.27
CA ARG A 124 2.57 4.21 -28.59
C ARG A 124 3.70 4.24 -29.60
N HIS A 125 4.24 3.10 -30.01
CA HIS A 125 5.27 3.08 -31.06
C HIS A 125 4.75 3.47 -32.44
N HIS A 126 3.43 3.41 -32.70
CA HIS A 126 2.88 3.78 -34.01
C HIS A 126 1.68 4.72 -33.98
N ASP A 127 0.88 4.75 -32.93
CA ASP A 127 -0.30 5.62 -32.88
C ASP A 127 -0.39 6.37 -31.55
N SER A 128 -0.77 7.65 -31.61
CA SER A 128 -1.15 8.50 -30.47
C SER A 128 -2.44 8.04 -29.78
N THR A 129 -2.74 6.74 -29.83
CA THR A 129 -3.97 6.20 -29.27
C THR A 129 -3.98 6.42 -27.75
N PRO A 130 -5.11 6.91 -27.20
CA PRO A 130 -5.26 7.04 -25.76
C PRO A 130 -5.13 5.67 -25.10
N ALA A 131 -4.80 5.66 -23.80
CA ALA A 131 -4.79 4.42 -23.04
C ALA A 131 -6.16 3.72 -23.14
N ASP A 132 -6.12 2.39 -23.12
CA ASP A 132 -7.29 1.53 -23.28
C ASP A 132 -8.40 1.88 -22.28
N HIS A 133 -9.62 2.08 -22.79
CA HIS A 133 -10.74 2.56 -22.00
C HIS A 133 -11.08 1.61 -20.84
N ASP A 134 -11.14 0.31 -21.11
CA ASP A 134 -11.48 -0.73 -20.12
C ASP A 134 -10.40 -0.83 -19.04
N SER A 135 -9.12 -0.75 -19.41
CA SER A 135 -8.00 -0.65 -18.47
C SER A 135 -8.17 0.50 -17.49
N LEU A 136 -8.48 1.70 -17.99
CA LEU A 136 -8.64 2.89 -17.15
C LEU A 136 -9.81 2.71 -16.18
N LEU A 137 -10.95 2.21 -16.66
CA LEU A 137 -12.10 1.92 -15.81
C LEU A 137 -11.77 0.88 -14.73
N ALA A 138 -11.00 -0.17 -15.07
CA ALA A 138 -10.59 -1.17 -14.09
C ALA A 138 -9.68 -0.57 -12.99
N ILE A 139 -8.77 0.33 -13.36
CA ILE A 139 -7.83 0.98 -12.43
C ILE A 139 -8.56 1.96 -11.51
N PHE A 140 -9.28 2.92 -12.09
CA PHE A 140 -9.93 4.00 -11.33
C PHE A 140 -11.21 3.54 -10.66
N GLY A 141 -11.94 2.58 -11.24
CA GLY A 141 -13.13 1.99 -10.63
C GLY A 141 -12.83 1.34 -9.29
N ALA A 142 -11.66 0.68 -9.15
CA ALA A 142 -11.25 0.07 -7.88
C ALA A 142 -11.01 1.10 -6.76
N LEU A 143 -10.75 2.37 -7.11
CA LEU A 143 -10.48 3.45 -6.17
C LEU A 143 -11.75 4.16 -5.68
N MET A 144 -12.89 3.97 -6.35
CA MET A 144 -14.12 4.73 -6.11
C MET A 144 -14.71 4.53 -4.71
N ASP A 145 -14.48 3.36 -4.10
CA ASP A 145 -15.05 3.04 -2.79
C ASP A 145 -14.09 3.38 -1.62
N ILE A 146 -12.86 3.84 -1.91
CA ILE A 146 -11.91 4.22 -0.86
C ILE A 146 -12.31 5.58 -0.30
N LYS A 147 -12.36 5.66 1.03
CA LYS A 147 -12.66 6.89 1.77
C LYS A 147 -11.37 7.43 2.37
N ALA A 148 -11.04 8.66 2.02
CA ALA A 148 -9.97 9.43 2.65
C ALA A 148 -10.38 10.90 2.72
N VAL A 149 -9.88 11.64 3.72
CA VAL A 149 -10.13 13.08 3.84
C VAL A 149 -9.47 13.84 2.69
N LYS A 150 -8.23 13.48 2.37
CA LYS A 150 -7.45 13.98 1.24
C LYS A 150 -7.11 12.81 0.32
N PHE A 151 -7.63 12.84 -0.91
CA PHE A 151 -7.39 11.77 -1.88
C PHE A 151 -6.91 12.37 -3.21
N GLU A 152 -5.63 12.18 -3.51
CA GLU A 152 -4.97 12.76 -4.68
C GLU A 152 -4.35 11.67 -5.55
N ILE A 153 -4.50 11.81 -6.86
CA ILE A 153 -3.90 10.93 -7.85
C ILE A 153 -3.09 11.78 -8.83
N GLU A 154 -1.81 11.46 -8.94
CA GLU A 154 -0.92 12.05 -9.93
C GLU A 154 -0.77 11.10 -11.12
N LEU A 155 -1.04 11.60 -12.32
CA LEU A 155 -1.00 10.83 -13.58
C LEU A 155 -0.04 11.45 -14.60
N ASN A 156 0.52 10.58 -15.44
CA ASN A 156 1.31 10.99 -16.61
C ASN A 156 0.47 11.18 -17.90
N ILE A 157 -0.84 10.94 -17.84
CA ILE A 157 -1.75 11.08 -18.97
C ILE A 157 -3.04 11.77 -18.54
N GLU A 158 -3.63 12.56 -19.42
CA GLU A 158 -4.98 13.07 -19.21
C GLU A 158 -5.99 11.93 -19.29
N LEU A 159 -6.93 11.91 -18.33
CA LEU A 159 -8.01 10.93 -18.33
C LEU A 159 -9.04 11.29 -19.41
N PRO A 160 -9.37 10.39 -20.36
CA PRO A 160 -10.34 10.67 -21.41
C PRO A 160 -11.71 11.06 -20.85
N THR A 161 -12.40 12.00 -21.52
CA THR A 161 -13.73 12.48 -21.10
C THR A 161 -14.75 11.35 -20.99
N SER A 162 -14.66 10.33 -21.85
CA SER A 162 -15.52 9.15 -21.79
C SER A 162 -15.34 8.36 -20.49
N VAL A 163 -14.10 8.24 -19.99
CA VAL A 163 -13.82 7.56 -18.72
C VAL A 163 -14.32 8.41 -17.55
N LYS A 164 -14.08 9.73 -17.57
CA LYS A 164 -14.61 10.67 -16.57
C LYS A 164 -16.13 10.60 -16.49
N ALA A 165 -16.81 10.54 -17.62
CA ALA A 165 -18.28 10.45 -17.68
C ALA A 165 -18.81 9.18 -17.02
N VAL A 166 -18.13 8.04 -17.17
CA VAL A 166 -18.52 6.77 -16.53
C VAL A 166 -18.22 6.76 -15.03
N LEU A 167 -17.09 7.34 -14.61
CA LEU A 167 -16.73 7.43 -13.19
C LEU A 167 -17.63 8.41 -12.42
N GLY A 168 -18.16 9.44 -13.08
CA GLY A 168 -19.02 10.44 -12.46
C GLY A 168 -18.25 11.29 -11.44
N THR A 169 -18.86 11.51 -10.26
CA THR A 169 -18.21 12.23 -9.15
C THR A 169 -17.21 11.33 -8.45
N THR A 170 -15.92 11.66 -8.54
CA THR A 170 -14.82 10.89 -7.95
C THR A 170 -14.53 11.33 -6.51
N PRO A 171 -14.12 10.42 -5.62
CA PRO A 171 -13.70 10.77 -4.25
C PRO A 171 -12.27 11.35 -4.22
N PHE A 172 -11.62 11.47 -5.37
CA PHE A 172 -10.24 11.92 -5.52
C PHE A 172 -10.13 13.07 -6.53
N THR A 173 -9.04 13.82 -6.41
CA THR A 173 -8.59 14.80 -7.39
C THR A 173 -7.49 14.19 -8.26
N ILE A 174 -7.46 14.57 -9.54
CA ILE A 174 -6.41 14.15 -10.47
C ILE A 174 -5.54 15.37 -10.80
N THR A 175 -4.23 15.22 -10.61
CA THR A 175 -3.22 16.14 -11.13
C THR A 175 -2.43 15.47 -12.24
N ILE A 176 -2.08 16.24 -13.28
CA ILE A 176 -1.29 15.76 -14.40
C ILE A 176 0.13 16.27 -14.22
N HIS A 177 1.07 15.35 -14.16
CA HIS A 177 2.49 15.65 -14.09
C HIS A 177 3.22 14.85 -15.17
N GLU A 178 4.02 15.56 -15.96
CA GLU A 178 4.91 14.92 -16.91
C GLU A 178 6.03 14.21 -16.13
N ARG A 179 5.86 12.90 -15.92
CA ARG A 179 6.91 12.04 -15.38
C ARG A 179 7.57 11.29 -16.53
N SER A 180 8.84 11.60 -16.79
CA SER A 180 9.69 10.73 -17.59
C SER A 180 9.88 9.42 -16.83
N PHE A 181 9.38 8.32 -17.41
CA PHE A 181 9.55 7.03 -16.79
C PHE A 181 10.94 6.48 -17.10
N ASP A 182 11.80 6.46 -16.09
CA ASP A 182 13.11 5.84 -16.17
C ASP A 182 13.00 4.32 -15.97
N TRP A 183 13.10 3.58 -17.08
CA TRP A 183 13.09 2.12 -17.10
C TRP A 183 14.24 1.51 -16.30
N GLU A 184 15.40 2.15 -16.29
CA GLU A 184 16.60 1.62 -15.64
C GLU A 184 16.43 1.65 -14.14
N THR A 185 16.04 2.81 -13.59
CA THR A 185 15.77 2.95 -12.15
C THR A 185 14.61 2.05 -11.69
N PHE A 186 13.61 1.85 -12.55
CA PHE A 186 12.46 1.04 -12.18
C PHE A 186 12.81 -0.45 -12.08
N LEU A 187 13.53 -0.99 -13.06
CA LEU A 187 13.87 -2.42 -13.12
C LEU A 187 14.96 -2.81 -12.11
N LEU A 188 15.95 -1.95 -11.85
CA LEU A 188 17.08 -2.25 -10.95
C LEU A 188 16.71 -2.34 -9.47
N ARG A 189 15.49 -1.96 -9.09
CA ARG A 189 15.00 -1.99 -7.70
C ARG A 189 14.05 -3.16 -7.42
N PHE A 190 14.11 -4.21 -8.25
CA PHE A 190 13.37 -5.46 -8.13
C PHE A 190 14.29 -6.65 -8.38
#